data_AF-A0A7W8PKX9-F1
#
_entry.id   AF-A0A7W8PKX9-F1
#
_cell.length_a   1.000
_cell.length_b   1.000
_cell.length_c   1.000
_cell.angle_alpha   90.00
_cell.angle_beta   90.00
_cell.angle_gamma   90.00
#
_symmetry.space_group_name_H-M   'P 1'
#
loop_
_entity.id
_entity.type
_entity.pdbx_description
1 polymer ?
#
loop_
_entity_poly.entity_id
_entity_poly.type
_entity_poly.pdbx_seq_one_letter_code
_entity_poly.pdbx_strand_id
1 'polypeptide(L)'
;MAESIQSSMPNSKKIVFGIYFFLLLLMALCPPFYLGVSGSKQLVLGVPLPIFYWIANAVLVGLGIWALYVAEGVSGELANEGEPT
;
A
#
# COMPACT_ATOMS: atom_id res chain seq x y z
N MET A 1 -4.05 30.64 -19.83
CA MET A 1 -2.70 30.43 -19.26
C MET A 1 -2.79 30.20 -17.75
N ALA A 2 -3.70 29.33 -17.30
CA ALA A 2 -4.02 29.13 -15.89
C ALA A 2 -4.44 27.67 -15.61
N GLU A 3 -3.79 26.71 -16.27
CA GLU A 3 -4.14 25.28 -16.17
C GLU A 3 -3.12 24.42 -15.44
N SER A 4 -2.06 24.98 -14.83
CA SER A 4 -0.96 24.15 -14.30
C SER A 4 -0.71 24.27 -12.80
N ILE A 5 -1.63 24.81 -12.01
CA ILE A 5 -1.62 24.54 -10.56
C ILE A 5 -2.30 23.18 -10.35
N GLN A 6 -1.68 22.14 -10.90
CA GLN A 6 -1.89 20.78 -10.47
C GLN A 6 -1.54 20.78 -8.97
N SER A 7 -2.56 20.81 -8.10
CA SER A 7 -2.48 20.51 -6.66
C SER A 7 -2.13 19.03 -6.47
N SER A 8 -1.03 18.65 -7.11
CA SER A 8 -0.39 17.38 -6.98
C SER A 8 0.25 17.37 -5.61
N MET A 9 -0.32 16.56 -4.72
CA MET A 9 0.25 16.11 -3.45
C MET A 9 1.78 16.29 -3.45
N PRO A 10 2.36 17.03 -2.49
CA PRO A 10 3.77 17.39 -2.51
C PRO A 10 4.60 16.13 -2.77
N ASN A 11 5.51 16.18 -3.74
CA ASN A 11 6.23 15.01 -4.27
C ASN A 11 6.73 14.06 -3.17
N SER A 12 7.12 14.61 -2.01
CA SER A 12 7.50 13.86 -0.82
C SER A 12 6.44 12.87 -0.31
N LYS A 13 5.15 13.23 -0.20
CA LYS A 13 4.09 12.34 0.28
C LYS A 13 3.87 11.17 -0.70
N LYS A 14 3.80 11.46 -2.01
CA LYS A 14 3.69 10.44 -3.06
C LYS A 14 4.86 9.45 -3.03
N ILE A 15 6.08 9.95 -2.86
CA ILE A 15 7.28 9.13 -2.76
C ILE A 15 7.24 8.26 -1.49
N VAL A 16 6.88 8.83 -0.34
CA VAL A 16 6.83 8.10 0.93
C VAL A 16 5.79 6.97 0.90
N PHE A 17 4.56 7.26 0.47
CA PHE A 17 3.52 6.22 0.37
C PHE A 17 3.81 5.24 -0.77
N GLY A 18 4.39 5.70 -1.88
CA GLY A 18 4.86 4.83 -2.96
C GLY A 18 5.91 3.83 -2.49
N ILE A 19 6.92 4.28 -1.75
CA ILE A 19 7.93 3.41 -1.13
C ILE A 19 7.28 2.45 -0.14
N TYR A 20 6.37 2.94 0.72
CA TYR A 20 5.66 2.12 1.68
C TYR A 20 4.89 0.97 0.99
N PHE A 21 4.08 1.26 -0.02
CA PHE A 21 3.35 0.23 -0.76
C PHE A 21 4.27 -0.68 -1.57
N PHE A 22 5.36 -0.15 -2.12
CA PHE A 22 6.36 -0.95 -2.81
C PHE A 22 7.03 -1.96 -1.88
N LEU A 23 7.38 -1.56 -0.65
CA LEU A 23 7.92 -2.47 0.36
C LEU A 23 6.89 -3.52 0.78
N LEU A 24 5.61 -3.16 0.95
CA LEU A 24 4.53 -4.12 1.20
C LEU A 24 4.34 -5.09 0.02
N LEU A 25 4.52 -4.63 -1.21
CA LEU A 25 4.47 -5.48 -2.40
C LEU A 25 5.64 -6.48 -2.41
N LEU A 26 6.86 -6.03 -2.11
CA LEU A 26 8.01 -6.90 -1.97
C LEU A 26 7.79 -7.92 -0.84
N MET A 27 7.19 -7.49 0.27
CA MET A 27 6.84 -8.39 1.38
C MET A 27 5.78 -9.42 0.97
N ALA A 28 4.82 -9.05 0.12
CA ALA A 28 3.82 -9.96 -0.45
C ALA A 28 4.38 -11.01 -1.41
N LEU A 29 5.60 -10.81 -1.93
CA LEU A 29 6.33 -11.81 -2.72
C LEU A 29 7.05 -12.85 -1.84
N CYS A 30 7.25 -12.58 -0.55
CA CYS A 30 7.91 -13.53 0.34
C CYS A 30 7.16 -14.88 0.46
N PRO A 31 5.82 -14.94 0.55
CA PRO A 31 5.06 -16.19 0.56
C PRO A 31 5.27 -17.14 -0.64
N PRO A 32 5.20 -16.69 -1.92
CA PRO A 32 5.52 -17.56 -3.04
C PRO A 32 6.99 -18.02 -3.04
N PHE A 33 7.93 -17.20 -2.56
CA PHE A 33 9.31 -17.64 -2.34
C PHE A 33 9.42 -18.70 -1.23
N TYR A 34 8.76 -18.50 -0.09
CA TYR A 34 8.75 -19.46 1.03
C TYR A 34 8.29 -20.86 0.58
N LEU A 35 7.22 -20.93 -0.23
CA LEU A 35 6.74 -22.18 -0.82
C LEU A 35 7.68 -22.74 -1.89
N GLY A 36 8.30 -21.87 -2.69
CA GLY A 36 9.19 -22.25 -3.80
C GLY A 36 10.56 -22.82 -3.38
N VAL A 37 11.16 -22.35 -2.28
CA VAL A 37 12.48 -22.83 -1.80
C VAL A 37 12.45 -23.80 -0.64
N SER A 38 11.35 -23.95 0.11
CA SER A 38 11.39 -24.74 1.36
C SER A 38 11.68 -26.23 1.16
N GLY A 39 11.42 -26.80 -0.03
CA GLY A 39 11.67 -28.23 -0.34
C GLY A 39 10.97 -29.22 0.60
N SER A 40 10.15 -28.73 1.53
CA SER A 40 9.72 -29.44 2.72
C SER A 40 8.24 -29.78 2.59
N LYS A 41 7.94 -31.08 2.60
CA LYS A 41 6.59 -31.66 2.49
C LYS A 41 5.71 -31.42 3.72
N GLN A 42 6.04 -30.47 4.60
CA GLN A 42 5.23 -30.13 5.76
C GLN A 42 4.11 -29.15 5.38
N LEU A 43 3.16 -29.62 4.57
CA LEU A 43 2.00 -28.87 4.07
C LEU A 43 1.18 -28.21 5.18
N VAL A 44 1.18 -28.79 6.38
CA VAL A 44 0.38 -28.34 7.53
C VAL A 44 0.92 -27.04 8.16
N LEU A 45 2.21 -26.73 8.04
CA LEU A 45 2.78 -25.42 8.41
C LEU A 45 3.11 -24.57 7.18
N GLY A 46 3.27 -25.20 6.02
CA GLY A 46 3.60 -24.54 4.76
C GLY A 46 2.47 -23.69 4.18
N VAL A 47 1.20 -24.09 4.33
CA VAL A 47 0.04 -23.37 3.75
C VAL A 47 -0.56 -22.30 4.69
N PRO A 48 -0.74 -22.53 6.01
CA PRO A 48 -1.34 -21.53 6.88
C PRO A 48 -0.49 -20.27 7.03
N LEU A 49 0.84 -20.42 7.06
CA LEU A 49 1.77 -19.33 7.33
C LEU A 49 1.77 -18.25 6.20
N PRO A 50 1.82 -18.60 4.90
CA PRO A 50 1.56 -17.70 3.78
C PRO A 50 0.24 -16.94 3.88
N ILE A 51 -0.83 -17.62 4.28
CA ILE A 51 -2.17 -17.02 4.37
C ILE A 51 -2.19 -15.92 5.43
N PHE A 52 -1.61 -16.16 6.61
CA PHE A 52 -1.46 -15.12 7.63
C PHE A 52 -0.62 -13.94 7.13
N TYR A 53 0.45 -14.22 6.38
CA TYR A 53 1.30 -13.18 5.79
C TYR A 53 0.52 -12.28 4.82
N TRP A 54 -0.28 -12.86 3.93
CA TRP A 54 -1.12 -12.10 3.01
C TRP A 54 -2.22 -11.32 3.70
N ILE A 55 -2.86 -11.90 4.73
CA ILE A 55 -3.87 -11.19 5.53
C ILE A 55 -3.23 -9.99 6.24
N ALA A 56 -2.08 -10.18 6.89
CA ALA A 56 -1.35 -9.10 7.53
C ALA A 56 -0.95 -8.00 6.52
N ASN A 57 -0.47 -8.40 5.34
CA ASN A 57 -0.12 -7.45 4.29
C ASN A 57 -1.35 -6.68 3.76
N ALA A 58 -2.49 -7.35 3.59
CA ALA A 58 -3.74 -6.71 3.19
C ALA A 58 -4.24 -5.70 4.24
N VAL A 59 -4.12 -6.03 5.53
CA VAL A 59 -4.43 -5.10 6.63
C VAL A 59 -3.49 -3.89 6.59
N LEU A 60 -2.19 -4.10 6.40
CA LEU A 60 -1.21 -3.01 6.30
C LEU A 60 -1.47 -2.12 5.09
N VAL A 61 -1.79 -2.68 3.93
CA VAL A 61 -2.19 -1.92 2.75
C VAL A 61 -3.45 -1.09 3.04
N GLY A 62 -4.47 -1.70 3.66
CA GLY A 62 -5.70 -1.00 4.05
C GLY A 62 -5.43 0.16 5.01
N LEU A 63 -4.56 -0.04 6.02
CA LEU A 63 -4.12 1.02 6.93
C LEU A 63 -3.31 2.11 6.22
N GLY A 64 -2.49 1.74 5.24
CA GLY A 64 -1.74 2.70 4.41
C GLY A 64 -2.67 3.60 3.59
N ILE A 65 -3.70 3.02 2.97
CA ILE A 65 -4.72 3.76 2.22
C ILE A 65 -5.52 4.66 3.15
N TRP A 66 -5.94 4.13 4.32
CA TRP A 66 -6.62 4.94 5.34
C TRP A 66 -5.76 6.14 5.76
N ALA A 67 -4.48 5.90 6.06
CA ALA A 67 -3.55 6.95 6.48
C ALA A 67 -3.36 8.02 5.39
N LEU A 68 -3.30 7.61 4.12
CA LEU A 68 -3.29 8.52 2.97
C LEU A 68 -4.54 9.39 2.95
N TYR A 69 -5.72 8.76 3.04
CA TYR A 69 -6.99 9.45 3.02
C TYR A 69 -7.11 10.48 4.16
N VAL A 70 -6.68 10.12 5.37
CA VAL A 70 -6.64 11.06 6.51
C VAL A 70 -5.63 12.18 6.25
N ALA A 71 -4.43 11.87 5.72
CA ALA A 71 -3.40 12.87 5.44
C ALA A 71 -3.84 13.89 4.37
N GLU A 72 -4.56 13.43 3.35
CA GLU A 72 -5.18 14.27 2.31
C GLU A 72 -6.33 15.10 2.88
N GLY A 73 -7.16 14.51 3.74
CA GLY A 73 -8.24 15.21 4.44
C GLY A 73 -7.75 16.34 5.34
N VAL A 74 -6.67 16.12 6.11
CA VAL A 74 -6.04 17.16 6.93
C VAL A 74 -5.35 18.22 6.08
N SER A 75 -4.84 17.85 4.90
CA SER A 75 -4.24 18.80 3.96
C SER A 75 -5.27 19.66 3.20
N GLY A 76 -6.58 19.36 3.36
CA GLY A 76 -7.66 20.05 2.65
C GLY A 76 -7.74 19.71 1.15
N GLU A 77 -6.93 18.76 0.69
CA GLU A 77 -6.80 18.40 -0.73
C GLU A 77 -8.08 17.73 -1.26
N LEU A 78 -8.76 16.96 -0.38
CA LEU A 78 -10.05 16.32 -0.68
C LEU A 78 -11.19 17.30 -0.98
N ALA A 79 -11.13 18.54 -0.48
CA ALA A 79 -12.19 19.53 -0.71
C ALA A 79 -12.08 20.22 -2.08
N ASN A 80 -10.87 20.23 -2.67
CA ASN A 80 -10.61 20.91 -3.94
C ASN A 80 -11.07 20.08 -5.15
N GLU A 81 -11.14 18.76 -5.03
CA GLU A 81 -11.50 17.84 -6.12
C GLU A 81 -13.02 17.81 -6.42
N GLY A 82 -13.85 18.37 -5.52
CA GLY A 82 -15.31 18.27 -5.57
C GLY A 82 -16.07 19.52 -6.03
N GLU A 83 -15.39 20.64 -6.33
CA GLU A 83 -16.07 21.84 -6.84
C GLU A 83 -16.33 21.71 -8.37
N PRO A 84 -17.59 21.68 -8.82
CA PRO A 84 -17.89 21.85 -10.23
C PRO A 84 -17.61 23.30 -10.64
N THR A 85 -16.70 23.49 -11.59
CA THR A 85 -16.48 24.78 -12.30
C THR A 85 -17.69 25.17 -13.12
#